data_AF-A0A519YQL9-F1
#
_entry.id   AF-A0A519YQL9-F1
#
_cell.length_a   1.000
_cell.length_b   1.000
_cell.length_c   1.000
_cell.angle_alpha   90.00
_cell.angle_beta   90.00
_cell.angle_gamma   90.00
#
_symmetry.space_group_name_H-M   'P 1'
#
loop_
_entity.id
_entity.type
_entity.pdbx_description
1 polymer ?
#
loop_
_entity_poly.entity_id
_entity_poly.type
_entity_poly.pdbx_seq_one_letter_code
_entity_poly.pdbx_strand_id
1 'polypeptide(L)'
;MRESYSTYSDQELFDLLKLDDVEALNEIHARFSPLLYAHAYKRYPYREEIRDLVQELFIYLWDNRKQLLLTAGLAAYLYTAVRNKLLSNYRKKKVREEYANSLQTFIEQNR
;
A
#
# COMPACT_ATOMS: atom_id res chain seq x y z
N MET A 1 23.70 -13.12 1.30
CA MET A 1 24.27 -12.28 0.22
C MET A 1 23.41 -11.02 0.03
N ARG A 2 23.25 -10.20 1.08
CA ARG A 2 22.40 -8.99 1.05
C ARG A 2 23.13 -7.73 0.57
N GLU A 3 24.46 -7.71 0.65
CA GLU A 3 25.25 -6.49 0.45
C GLU A 3 25.21 -5.91 -0.97
N SER A 4 24.80 -6.69 -1.99
CA SER A 4 24.74 -6.19 -3.37
C SER A 4 23.43 -5.47 -3.72
N TYR A 5 22.31 -5.81 -3.08
CA TYR A 5 21.02 -5.22 -3.45
C TYR A 5 20.82 -3.83 -2.85
N SER A 6 21.41 -3.56 -1.69
CA SER A 6 21.39 -2.25 -1.03
C SER A 6 22.07 -1.13 -1.83
N THR A 7 22.93 -1.47 -2.79
CA THR A 7 23.61 -0.50 -3.66
C THR A 7 22.87 -0.22 -4.96
N TYR A 8 21.91 -1.07 -5.34
CA TYR A 8 21.11 -0.85 -6.53
C TYR A 8 20.18 0.36 -6.37
N SER A 9 20.02 1.10 -7.44
CA SER A 9 19.01 2.14 -7.58
C SER A 9 17.60 1.54 -7.59
N ASP A 10 16.61 2.38 -7.34
CA ASP A 10 15.20 1.99 -7.41
C ASP A 10 14.79 1.42 -8.77
N GLN A 11 15.39 1.94 -9.86
CA GLN A 11 15.12 1.48 -11.21
C GLN A 11 15.72 0.08 -11.44
N GLU A 12 16.97 -0.14 -11.04
CA GLU A 12 17.62 -1.45 -11.14
C GLU A 12 16.87 -2.51 -10.32
N LEU A 13 16.46 -2.18 -9.09
CA LEU A 13 15.65 -3.08 -8.28
C LEU A 13 14.30 -3.40 -8.95
N PHE A 14 13.67 -2.43 -9.59
CA PHE A 14 12.42 -2.67 -10.31
C PHE A 14 12.62 -3.54 -11.56
N ASP A 15 13.72 -3.35 -12.28
CA ASP A 15 14.05 -4.16 -13.46
C ASP A 15 14.37 -5.60 -13.05
N LEU A 16 15.09 -5.81 -11.95
CA LEU A 16 15.33 -7.13 -11.37
C LEU A 16 14.03 -7.78 -10.88
N LEU A 17 13.17 -7.02 -10.21
CA LEU A 17 11.85 -7.48 -9.80
C LEU A 17 11.04 -8.00 -11.00
N LYS A 18 11.10 -7.33 -12.16
CA LYS A 18 10.43 -7.80 -13.39
C LYS A 18 10.96 -9.13 -13.92
N LEU A 19 12.22 -9.45 -13.60
CA LEU A 19 12.89 -10.70 -13.95
C LEU A 19 12.67 -11.81 -12.90
N ASP A 20 11.61 -11.70 -12.08
CA ASP A 20 11.26 -12.66 -11.04
C ASP A 20 12.30 -12.76 -9.89
N ASP A 21 13.12 -11.72 -9.71
CA ASP A 21 14.09 -11.66 -8.59
C ASP A 21 13.39 -11.31 -7.27
N VAL A 22 13.28 -12.32 -6.40
CA VAL A 22 12.67 -12.19 -5.06
C VAL A 22 13.52 -11.32 -4.13
N GLU A 23 14.85 -11.32 -4.28
CA GLU A 23 15.72 -10.51 -3.43
C GLU A 23 15.58 -9.02 -3.75
N ALA A 24 15.30 -8.69 -5.02
CA ALA A 24 14.93 -7.32 -5.38
C ALA A 24 13.62 -6.88 -4.68
N LEU A 25 12.60 -7.73 -4.64
CA LEU A 25 11.37 -7.43 -3.88
C LEU A 25 11.66 -7.24 -2.38
N ASN A 26 12.47 -8.11 -1.79
CA ASN A 26 12.85 -8.06 -0.37
C ASN A 26 13.55 -6.73 -0.05
N GLU A 27 14.46 -6.29 -0.91
CA GLU A 27 15.16 -5.01 -0.76
C GLU A 27 14.20 -3.82 -0.91
N ILE A 28 13.33 -3.82 -1.93
CA ILE A 28 12.31 -2.77 -2.08
C ILE A 28 11.40 -2.72 -0.85
N HIS A 29 10.97 -3.88 -0.34
CA HIS A 29 10.18 -3.96 0.88
C HIS A 29 10.91 -3.37 2.08
N ALA A 30 12.18 -3.75 2.29
CA ALA A 30 12.99 -3.23 3.40
C ALA A 30 13.16 -1.71 3.34
N ARG A 31 13.39 -1.14 2.15
CA ARG A 31 13.57 0.31 1.94
C ARG A 31 12.28 1.10 2.13
N PHE A 32 11.19 0.63 1.53
CA PHE A 32 9.98 1.45 1.39
C PHE A 32 8.90 1.17 2.43
N SER A 33 8.78 -0.06 2.95
CA SER A 33 7.75 -0.41 3.93
C SER A 33 7.68 0.54 5.15
N PRO A 34 8.80 0.85 5.86
CA PRO A 34 8.75 1.77 7.00
C PRO A 34 8.38 3.20 6.59
N LEU A 35 8.85 3.66 5.43
CA LEU A 35 8.56 5.02 4.92
C LEU A 35 7.08 5.16 4.54
N LEU A 36 6.53 4.18 3.85
CA LEU A 36 5.13 4.11 3.47
C LEU A 36 4.22 4.02 4.69
N TYR A 37 4.59 3.19 5.67
CA TYR A 37 3.87 3.10 6.94
C TYR A 37 3.82 4.44 7.66
N ALA A 38 4.97 5.11 7.83
CA ALA A 38 5.03 6.42 8.48
C ALA A 38 4.20 7.48 7.73
N HIS A 39 4.27 7.48 6.40
CA HIS A 39 3.52 8.39 5.54
C HIS A 39 2.00 8.18 5.62
N ALA A 40 1.56 6.92 5.69
CA ALA A 40 0.17 6.54 5.87
C ALA A 40 -0.33 6.91 7.27
N TYR A 41 0.44 6.55 8.30
CA TYR A 41 0.08 6.74 9.71
C TYR A 41 -0.11 8.20 10.09
N LYS A 42 0.70 9.10 9.50
CA LYS A 42 0.54 10.55 9.68
C LYS A 42 -0.84 11.06 9.25
N ARG A 43 -1.51 10.39 8.32
CA ARG A 43 -2.84 10.77 7.81
C ARG A 43 -3.98 9.93 8.40
N TYR A 44 -3.71 8.66 8.71
CA TYR A 44 -4.71 7.71 9.17
C TYR A 44 -4.12 6.90 10.34
N PRO A 45 -4.42 7.23 11.61
CA PRO A 45 -3.73 6.61 12.75
C PRO A 45 -4.21 5.18 13.09
N TYR A 46 -4.59 4.37 12.10
CA TYR A 46 -5.03 2.98 12.27
C TYR A 46 -3.88 2.02 11.93
N ARG A 47 -3.12 1.61 12.95
CA ARG A 47 -1.87 0.84 12.79
C ARG A 47 -2.05 -0.46 12.01
N GLU A 48 -3.02 -1.28 12.42
CA GLU A 48 -3.27 -2.59 11.80
C GLU A 48 -3.73 -2.42 10.35
N GLU A 49 -4.67 -1.52 10.09
CA GLU A 49 -5.15 -1.24 8.72
C GLU A 49 -4.01 -0.78 7.80
N ILE A 50 -3.06 0.02 8.30
CA ILE A 50 -1.91 0.45 7.50
C ILE A 50 -0.93 -0.70 7.26
N ARG A 51 -0.65 -1.51 8.29
CA ARG A 51 0.25 -2.67 8.17
C ARG A 51 -0.25 -3.61 7.09
N ASP A 52 -1.53 -3.97 7.15
CA ASP A 52 -2.16 -4.86 6.18
C ASP A 52 -2.14 -4.24 4.79
N LEU A 53 -2.45 -2.95 4.67
CA LEU A 53 -2.43 -2.25 3.39
C LEU A 53 -1.04 -2.23 2.74
N VAL A 54 0.01 -1.97 3.53
CA VAL A 54 1.39 -1.98 3.02
C VAL A 54 1.77 -3.40 2.61
N GLN A 55 1.42 -4.42 3.39
CA GLN A 55 1.67 -5.82 3.02
C GLN A 55 0.97 -6.20 1.72
N GLU A 56 -0.33 -5.90 1.58
CA GLU A 56 -1.09 -6.13 0.35
C GLU A 56 -0.50 -5.39 -0.85
N LEU A 57 0.06 -4.20 -0.64
CA LEU A 57 0.70 -3.44 -1.72
C LEU A 57 1.90 -4.21 -2.28
N PHE A 58 2.74 -4.77 -1.42
CA PHE A 58 3.92 -5.53 -1.86
C PHE A 58 3.54 -6.89 -2.49
N ILE A 59 2.49 -7.55 -1.99
CA ILE A 59 1.92 -8.74 -2.65
C ILE A 59 1.43 -8.37 -4.05
N TYR A 60 0.65 -7.30 -4.17
CA TYR A 60 0.18 -6.80 -5.47
C TYR A 60 1.33 -6.44 -6.42
N LEU A 61 2.37 -5.79 -5.89
CA LEU A 61 3.57 -5.42 -6.63
C LEU A 61 4.25 -6.66 -7.22
N TRP A 62 4.39 -7.72 -6.41
CA TRP A 62 4.93 -9.00 -6.88
C TRP A 62 4.03 -9.64 -7.93
N ASP A 63 2.74 -9.84 -7.64
CA ASP A 63 1.82 -10.54 -8.54
C ASP A 63 1.70 -9.87 -9.92
N ASN A 64 1.82 -8.54 -9.96
CA ASN A 64 1.68 -7.75 -11.18
C ASN A 64 3.01 -7.29 -11.78
N ARG A 65 4.16 -7.67 -11.20
CA ARG A 65 5.50 -7.14 -11.55
C ARG A 65 5.77 -7.06 -13.05
N LYS A 66 5.40 -8.10 -13.82
CA LYS A 66 5.63 -8.18 -15.27
C LYS A 66 4.84 -7.16 -16.09
N GLN A 67 3.67 -6.74 -15.58
CA GLN A 67 2.75 -5.85 -16.29
C GLN A 67 2.89 -4.39 -15.83
N LEU A 68 3.56 -4.15 -14.70
CA LEU A 68 3.68 -2.81 -14.15
C LEU A 68 4.57 -1.91 -15.01
N LEU A 69 4.10 -0.68 -15.23
CA LEU A 69 4.84 0.39 -15.89
C LEU A 69 5.01 1.54 -14.90
N LEU A 70 6.26 1.88 -14.61
CA LEU A 70 6.57 3.05 -13.79
C LEU A 70 6.66 4.28 -14.69
N THR A 71 5.80 5.27 -14.45
CA THR A 71 5.80 6.53 -15.19
C THR A 71 6.63 7.62 -14.53
N ALA A 72 6.81 7.54 -13.20
CA ALA A 72 7.50 8.55 -12.39
C ALA A 72 8.50 7.92 -11.39
N GLY A 73 8.89 6.66 -11.61
CA GLY A 73 9.78 5.91 -10.73
C GLY A 73 9.06 5.13 -9.62
N LEU A 74 9.82 4.25 -8.96
CA LEU A 74 9.29 3.27 -8.01
C LEU A 74 8.73 3.93 -6.75
N ALA A 75 9.48 4.87 -6.17
CA ALA A 75 9.04 5.61 -4.99
C ALA A 75 7.69 6.31 -5.25
N ALA A 76 7.58 7.07 -6.35
CA ALA A 76 6.35 7.80 -6.71
C ALA A 76 5.16 6.86 -6.90
N TYR A 77 5.38 5.71 -7.56
CA TYR A 77 4.37 4.68 -7.72
C TYR A 77 3.90 4.15 -6.35
N LEU A 78 4.83 3.75 -5.47
CA LEU A 78 4.49 3.16 -4.17
C LEU A 78 3.74 4.15 -3.26
N TYR A 79 4.20 5.40 -3.17
CA TYR A 79 3.49 6.43 -2.40
C TYR A 79 2.07 6.69 -2.95
N THR A 80 1.93 6.72 -4.27
CA THR A 80 0.63 6.92 -4.93
C THR A 80 -0.29 5.73 -4.69
N ALA A 81 0.22 4.50 -4.78
CA ALA A 81 -0.55 3.29 -4.54
C ALA A 81 -1.06 3.20 -3.10
N VAL A 82 -0.20 3.48 -2.10
CA VAL A 82 -0.61 3.56 -0.68
C VAL A 82 -1.70 4.60 -0.48
N ARG A 83 -1.48 5.82 -0.99
CA ARG A 83 -2.47 6.91 -0.88
C ARG A 83 -3.81 6.52 -1.48
N ASN A 84 -3.82 5.93 -2.67
CA ASN A 84 -5.05 5.53 -3.36
C ASN A 84 -5.78 4.41 -2.61
N LYS A 85 -5.06 3.41 -2.10
CA LYS A 85 -5.65 2.36 -1.26
C LYS A 85 -6.25 2.92 0.03
N LEU A 86 -5.54 3.81 0.73
CA LEU A 86 -6.05 4.47 1.95
C LEU A 86 -7.34 5.25 1.67
N LEU A 87 -7.35 6.06 0.61
CA LEU A 87 -8.53 6.82 0.22
C LEU A 87 -9.71 5.92 -0.14
N SER A 88 -9.46 4.80 -0.83
CA SER A 88 -10.48 3.81 -1.19
C SER A 88 -11.07 3.14 0.06
N ASN A 89 -10.21 2.68 0.97
CA ASN A 89 -10.63 2.03 2.22
C ASN A 89 -11.42 3.00 3.12
N TYR A 90 -10.94 4.24 3.24
CA TYR A 90 -11.63 5.28 4.01
C TYR A 90 -13.01 5.61 3.43
N ARG A 91 -13.13 5.77 2.11
CA ARG A 91 -14.44 5.98 1.46
C ARG A 91 -15.40 4.84 1.73
N LYS A 92 -14.94 3.58 1.64
CA LYS A 92 -15.76 2.40 1.95
C LYS A 92 -16.20 2.37 3.41
N LYS A 93 -15.30 2.70 4.34
CA LYS A 93 -15.60 2.76 5.78
C LYS A 93 -16.65 3.83 6.09
N LYS A 94 -16.47 5.04 5.56
CA LYS A 94 -17.42 6.13 5.72
C LYS A 94 -18.83 5.78 5.22
N VAL A 95 -18.95 5.17 4.04
CA VAL A 95 -20.26 4.74 3.50
C VAL A 95 -20.92 3.68 4.39
N ARG A 96 -20.13 2.74 4.95
CA ARG A 96 -20.65 1.74 5.90
C ARG A 96 -21.13 2.37 7.20
N GLU A 97 -20.38 3.35 7.73
CA GLU A 97 -20.75 4.09 8.94
C GLU A 97 -22.02 4.92 8.73
N GLU A 98 -22.14 5.63 7.61
CA GLU A 98 -23.36 6.37 7.24
C GLU A 98 -24.59 5.45 7.14
N TYR A 99 -24.43 4.28 6.51
CA TYR A 99 -25.49 3.29 6.43
C TYR A 99 -25.90 2.75 7.81
N ALA A 100 -24.92 2.37 8.65
CA ALA A 100 -25.18 1.89 10.01
C ALA A 100 -25.92 2.94 10.86
N ASN A 101 -25.50 4.21 10.77
CA ASN A 101 -26.17 5.32 11.45
C ASN A 101 -27.60 5.51 10.94
N SER A 102 -27.85 5.40 9.63
CA SER A 102 -29.20 5.53 9.07
C SER A 102 -30.16 4.43 9.57
N LEU A 103 -29.67 3.19 9.71
CA LEU A 103 -30.44 2.09 10.28
C LEU A 103 -30.75 2.32 11.77
N GLN A 104 -29.77 2.80 12.54
CA GLN A 104 -29.96 3.13 13.95
C GLN A 104 -31.05 4.20 14.13
N THR A 105 -30.99 5.28 13.35
CA THR A 105 -32.01 6.33 13.35
C THR A 105 -33.40 5.79 13.00
N PHE A 106 -33.51 4.90 12.01
CA PHE A 106 -34.79 4.29 11.64
C PHE A 106 -35.38 3.44 12.78
N ILE A 107 -34.55 2.66 13.48
CA ILE A 107 -34.97 1.84 14.62
C ILE A 107 -35.46 2.72 15.78
N GLU A 108 -34.76 3.82 16.06
CA GLU A 108 -35.14 4.76 17.12
C GLU A 108 -36.43 5.53 16.82
N GLN A 109 -36.70 5.85 15.55
CA GLN A 109 -37.90 6.56 15.13
C GLN A 109 -39.17 5.68 15.09
N ASN A 110 -39.02 4.35 15.02
CA ASN A 110 -40.13 3.39 14.98
C ASN A 110 -40.34 2.67 16.33
N ARG A 111 -39.86 3.26 17.42
CA ARG A 111 -40.07 2.82 18.80
C ARG A 111 -41.09 3.71 19.50
#